data_AF-A0A7K4DB97-F1
#
_entry.id   AF-A0A7K4DB97-F1
#
_cell.length_a   1.000
_cell.length_b   1.000
_cell.length_c   1.000
_cell.angle_alpha   90.00
_cell.angle_beta   90.00
_cell.angle_gamma   90.00
#
_symmetry.space_group_name_H-M   'P 1'
#
loop_
_entity.id
_entity.type
_entity.pdbx_description
1 polymer ?
#
loop_
_entity_poly.entity_id
_entity_poly.type
_entity_poly.pdbx_seq_one_letter_code
_entity_poly.pdbx_strand_id
1 'polypeptide(L)'
;MTTKTLDDVIRRILNDPDIFGPPYDKDARSALPLLFEVEKWRQLKGSFTNRDRNSFNFIVDSQCKELQQKENKTTRWREGKIRAIIGLGKSLKDAYEQKPYILEQMFDKLDSFGLVECKLPNMEDYGKVIENHSLSTVERYFLSKIDRASVYQKRALKKTLEYVKELYAMNLDILEIAFFVRKLNSLALFMEVIKDE
;
A
#
# COMPACT_ATOMS: atom_id res chain seq x y z
N MET A 1 -28.15 0.22 -3.65
CA MET A 1 -26.91 0.66 -2.98
C MET A 1 -26.23 -0.59 -2.49
N THR A 2 -25.06 -0.93 -3.04
CA THR A 2 -24.22 -2.02 -2.51
C THR A 2 -23.75 -1.60 -1.12
N THR A 3 -24.04 -2.42 -0.11
CA THR A 3 -23.56 -2.21 1.25
C THR A 3 -22.04 -2.25 1.22
N LYS A 4 -21.38 -1.13 1.54
CA LYS A 4 -19.92 -1.08 1.62
C LYS A 4 -19.46 -1.95 2.77
N THR A 5 -18.50 -2.82 2.53
CA THR A 5 -17.92 -3.71 3.53
C THR A 5 -16.65 -3.10 4.13
N LEU A 6 -16.21 -3.57 5.31
CA LEU A 6 -14.92 -3.18 5.87
C LEU A 6 -13.78 -3.53 4.92
N ASP A 7 -13.91 -4.65 4.21
CA ASP A 7 -12.96 -5.11 3.21
C ASP A 7 -12.79 -4.10 2.05
N ASP A 8 -13.89 -3.49 1.58
CA ASP A 8 -13.85 -2.42 0.58
C ASP A 8 -13.12 -1.16 1.08
N VAL A 9 -13.23 -0.86 2.38
CA VAL A 9 -12.50 0.25 3.01
C VAL A 9 -11.01 -0.07 3.08
N ILE A 10 -10.65 -1.28 3.53
CA ILE A 10 -9.27 -1.74 3.60
C ILE A 10 -8.62 -1.72 2.21
N ARG A 11 -9.30 -2.25 1.19
CA ARG A 11 -8.83 -2.20 -0.20
C ARG A 11 -8.57 -0.77 -0.65
N ARG A 12 -9.49 0.17 -0.40
CA ARG A 12 -9.27 1.59 -0.77
C ARG A 12 -8.08 2.20 -0.05
N ILE A 13 -7.92 1.91 1.24
CA ILE A 13 -6.78 2.39 2.03
C ILE A 13 -5.46 1.85 1.50
N LEU A 14 -5.37 0.55 1.22
CA LEU A 14 -4.16 -0.10 0.68
C LEU A 14 -3.72 0.49 -0.66
N ASN A 15 -4.68 1.00 -1.45
CA ASN A 15 -4.44 1.58 -2.77
C ASN A 15 -4.48 3.11 -2.77
N ASP A 16 -4.56 3.77 -1.61
CA ASP A 16 -4.58 5.22 -1.51
C ASP A 16 -3.15 5.78 -1.60
N PRO A 17 -2.78 6.47 -2.69
CA PRO A 17 -1.41 6.93 -2.90
C PRO A 17 -0.99 8.03 -1.93
N ASP A 18 -1.92 8.71 -1.26
CA ASP A 18 -1.61 9.66 -0.21
C ASP A 18 -1.28 8.96 1.12
N ILE A 19 -1.72 7.71 1.32
CA ILE A 19 -1.39 6.88 2.50
C ILE A 19 -0.20 5.97 2.20
N PHE A 20 -0.30 5.10 1.20
CA PHE A 20 0.77 4.20 0.74
C PHE A 20 1.19 4.59 -0.67
N GLY A 21 2.38 5.16 -0.79
CA GLY A 21 2.90 5.56 -2.10
C GLY A 21 4.33 5.10 -2.31
N PRO A 22 4.81 5.08 -3.55
CA PRO A 22 6.22 4.78 -3.83
C PRO A 22 7.15 5.77 -3.09
N PRO A 23 8.33 5.32 -2.65
CA PRO A 23 9.34 6.20 -2.06
C PRO A 23 9.69 7.36 -3.00
N TYR A 24 9.87 8.55 -2.43
CA TYR A 24 10.23 9.74 -3.18
C TYR A 24 11.74 10.01 -3.12
N ASP A 25 12.38 10.03 -4.29
CA ASP A 25 13.77 10.45 -4.43
C ASP A 25 13.85 11.97 -4.40
N LYS A 26 14.50 12.52 -3.37
CA LYS A 26 14.68 13.97 -3.21
C LYS A 26 15.65 14.56 -4.22
N ASP A 27 16.65 13.79 -4.64
CA ASP A 27 17.69 14.24 -5.57
C ASP A 27 17.14 14.26 -6.99
N ALA A 28 16.47 13.17 -7.39
CA ALA A 28 15.81 13.07 -8.70
C ALA A 28 14.44 13.78 -8.75
N ARG A 29 13.97 14.35 -7.63
CA ARG A 29 12.66 14.99 -7.44
C ARG A 29 11.51 14.21 -8.07
N SER A 30 11.53 12.89 -7.90
CA SER A 30 10.56 11.99 -8.50
C SER A 30 10.32 10.77 -7.62
N ALA A 31 9.11 10.23 -7.69
CA ALA A 31 8.82 8.94 -7.09
C ALA A 31 9.60 7.83 -7.81
N LEU A 32 9.93 6.78 -7.07
CA LEU A 32 10.35 5.53 -7.68
C LEU A 32 9.18 4.91 -8.46
N PRO A 33 9.46 4.20 -9.57
CA PRO A 33 8.43 3.43 -10.25
C PRO A 33 7.98 2.25 -9.37
N LEU A 34 6.72 1.85 -9.49
CA LEU A 34 6.26 0.56 -8.96
C LEU A 34 6.76 -0.59 -9.84
N LEU A 35 6.74 -1.81 -9.31
CA LEU A 35 7.05 -2.97 -10.15
C LEU A 35 5.96 -3.14 -11.20
N PHE A 36 4.70 -3.11 -10.79
CA PHE A 36 3.53 -3.18 -11.66
C PHE A 36 2.55 -2.06 -11.35
N GLU A 37 2.34 -1.19 -12.33
CA GLU A 37 1.20 -0.29 -12.39
C GLU A 37 -0.10 -1.07 -12.71
N VAL A 38 -1.25 -0.42 -12.54
CA VAL A 38 -2.59 -1.04 -12.56
C VAL A 38 -2.82 -1.99 -13.72
N GLU A 39 -2.50 -1.57 -14.95
CA GLU A 39 -2.80 -2.38 -16.13
C GLU A 39 -1.88 -3.61 -16.23
N LYS A 40 -0.58 -3.46 -15.99
CA LYS A 40 0.34 -4.61 -16.00
C LYS A 40 0.07 -5.56 -14.83
N TRP A 41 -0.36 -5.04 -13.67
CA TRP A 41 -0.77 -5.86 -12.53
C TRP A 41 -1.99 -6.71 -12.85
N ARG A 42 -2.99 -6.13 -13.52
CA ARG A 42 -4.17 -6.84 -14.01
C ARG A 42 -3.82 -7.91 -15.05
N GLN A 43 -2.90 -7.62 -15.96
CA GLN A 43 -2.41 -8.62 -16.93
C GLN A 43 -1.72 -9.79 -16.24
N LEU A 44 -0.88 -9.50 -15.23
CA LEU A 44 -0.22 -10.53 -14.44
C LEU A 44 -1.24 -11.41 -13.69
N LYS A 45 -2.29 -10.80 -13.11
CA LYS A 45 -3.43 -11.53 -12.52
C LYS A 45 -4.08 -12.48 -13.52
N GLY A 46 -4.29 -12.03 -14.76
CA GLY A 46 -4.83 -12.87 -15.83
C GLY A 46 -3.99 -14.13 -16.07
N SER A 47 -2.68 -13.98 -16.19
CA SER A 47 -1.75 -15.12 -16.35
C SER A 47 -1.78 -16.06 -15.14
N PHE A 48 -1.89 -15.52 -13.93
CA PHE A 48 -2.02 -16.32 -12.70
C PHE A 48 -3.33 -17.13 -12.68
N THR A 49 -4.47 -16.49 -12.91
CA THR A 49 -5.80 -17.15 -12.92
C THR A 49 -5.87 -18.25 -13.99
N ASN A 50 -5.26 -18.03 -15.15
CA ASN A 50 -5.20 -19.01 -16.24
C ASN A 50 -4.18 -20.13 -16.02
N ARG A 51 -3.47 -20.13 -14.88
CA ARG A 51 -2.37 -21.07 -14.58
C ARG A 51 -1.27 -21.08 -15.65
N ASP A 52 -1.06 -19.96 -16.32
CA ASP A 52 -0.03 -19.80 -17.34
C ASP A 52 1.26 -19.25 -16.71
N ARG A 53 2.06 -20.17 -16.18
CA ARG A 53 3.34 -19.86 -15.53
C ARG A 53 4.34 -19.19 -16.48
N ASN A 54 4.34 -19.59 -17.75
CA ASN A 54 5.30 -19.05 -18.72
C ASN A 54 5.01 -17.58 -19.01
N SER A 55 3.73 -17.25 -19.26
CA SER A 55 3.32 -15.85 -19.43
C SER A 55 3.52 -15.04 -18.15
N PHE A 56 3.21 -15.62 -16.98
CA PHE A 56 3.46 -14.95 -15.70
C PHE A 56 4.94 -14.57 -15.53
N ASN A 57 5.85 -15.54 -15.69
CA ASN A 57 7.28 -15.32 -15.57
C ASN A 57 7.81 -14.33 -16.61
N PHE A 58 7.33 -14.42 -17.86
CA PHE A 58 7.73 -13.52 -18.93
C PHE A 58 7.35 -12.06 -18.62
N ILE A 59 6.13 -11.81 -18.14
CA ILE A 59 5.68 -10.47 -17.76
C ILE A 59 6.57 -9.89 -16.64
N VAL A 60 6.88 -10.70 -15.62
CA VAL A 60 7.77 -10.29 -14.53
C VAL A 60 9.19 -9.99 -15.01
N ASP A 61 9.79 -10.89 -15.79
CA ASP A 61 11.17 -10.72 -16.25
C ASP A 61 11.31 -9.55 -17.23
N SER A 62 10.31 -9.34 -18.09
CA SER A 62 10.24 -8.19 -19.00
C SER A 62 10.21 -6.87 -18.21
N GLN A 63 9.35 -6.79 -17.19
CA GLN A 63 9.20 -5.60 -16.37
C GLN A 63 10.47 -5.31 -15.54
N CYS A 64 11.08 -6.33 -14.94
CA CYS A 64 12.35 -6.18 -14.22
C CYS A 64 13.48 -5.67 -15.15
N LYS A 65 13.55 -6.17 -16.40
CA LYS A 65 14.53 -5.70 -17.40
C LYS A 65 14.27 -4.24 -17.80
N GLU A 66 13.01 -3.86 -18.02
CA GLU A 66 12.64 -2.47 -18.33
C GLU A 66 13.08 -1.51 -17.21
N LEU A 67 12.83 -1.87 -15.95
CA LEU A 67 13.23 -1.07 -14.79
C LEU A 67 14.76 -0.98 -14.66
N GLN A 68 15.47 -2.09 -14.83
CA GLN A 68 16.93 -2.11 -14.80
C GLN A 68 17.53 -1.18 -15.88
N GLN A 69 16.99 -1.19 -17.10
CA GLN A 69 17.50 -0.36 -18.20
C GLN A 69 17.24 1.14 -17.99
N LYS A 70 16.06 1.51 -17.49
CA LYS A 70 15.68 2.92 -17.28
C LYS A 70 16.52 3.60 -16.18
N GLU A 71 17.06 2.83 -15.24
CA GLU A 71 17.62 3.36 -13.99
C GLU A 71 19.16 3.24 -13.91
N ASN A 72 19.82 2.91 -15.02
CA ASN A 72 21.28 2.67 -15.13
C ASN A 72 22.20 3.88 -14.85
N LYS A 73 21.66 5.07 -14.54
CA LYS A 73 22.44 6.30 -14.26
C LYS A 73 21.86 7.09 -13.08
N THR A 74 21.62 6.42 -11.96
CA THR A 74 20.97 7.05 -10.80
C THR A 74 21.85 7.09 -9.55
N THR A 75 21.38 7.79 -8.53
CA THR A 75 22.05 7.86 -7.23
C THR A 75 22.15 6.47 -6.60
N ARG A 76 23.17 6.24 -5.76
CA ARG A 76 23.36 4.95 -5.07
C ARG A 76 22.14 4.53 -4.23
N TRP A 77 21.41 5.51 -3.67
CA TRP A 77 20.17 5.27 -2.93
C TRP A 77 19.07 4.73 -3.86
N ARG A 78 18.84 5.38 -4.99
CA ARG A 78 17.84 4.98 -5.99
C ARG A 78 18.18 3.61 -6.56
N GLU A 79 19.43 3.39 -6.94
CA GLU A 79 19.92 2.09 -7.41
C GLU A 79 19.66 0.96 -6.38
N GLY A 80 19.89 1.22 -5.09
CA GLY A 80 19.58 0.27 -4.03
C GLY A 80 18.09 -0.07 -3.94
N LYS A 81 17.21 0.94 -4.06
CA LYS A 81 15.77 0.75 -4.04
C LYS A 81 15.25 0.03 -5.30
N ILE A 82 15.79 0.34 -6.48
CA ILE A 82 15.44 -0.37 -7.73
C ILE A 82 15.84 -1.84 -7.63
N ARG A 83 17.02 -2.16 -7.08
CA ARG A 83 17.40 -3.56 -6.81
C ARG A 83 16.42 -4.28 -5.88
N ALA A 84 15.92 -3.60 -4.85
CA ALA A 84 14.89 -4.15 -3.98
C ALA A 84 13.57 -4.41 -4.73
N ILE A 85 13.16 -3.51 -5.62
CA ILE A 85 11.97 -3.68 -6.48
C ILE A 85 12.12 -4.88 -7.43
N ILE A 86 13.31 -5.05 -8.03
CA ILE A 86 13.60 -6.22 -8.87
C ILE A 86 13.60 -7.52 -8.03
N GLY A 87 14.09 -7.45 -6.79
CA GLY A 87 14.00 -8.56 -5.83
C GLY A 87 12.56 -8.99 -5.52
N LEU A 88 11.61 -8.03 -5.46
CA LEU A 88 10.18 -8.35 -5.36
C LEU A 88 9.67 -9.13 -6.57
N GLY A 89 10.17 -8.83 -7.78
CA GLY A 89 9.84 -9.58 -8.98
C GLY A 89 10.27 -11.05 -8.89
N LYS A 90 11.47 -11.31 -8.36
CA LYS A 90 11.88 -12.69 -8.07
C LYS A 90 10.94 -13.36 -7.07
N SER A 91 10.64 -12.67 -5.97
CA SER A 91 9.74 -13.16 -4.91
C SER A 91 8.34 -13.47 -5.45
N LEU A 92 7.81 -12.69 -6.40
CA LEU A 92 6.54 -12.97 -7.06
C LEU A 92 6.54 -14.28 -7.84
N LYS A 93 7.64 -14.59 -8.55
CA LYS A 93 7.76 -15.85 -9.30
C LYS A 93 7.84 -17.05 -8.37
N ASP A 94 8.53 -16.91 -7.24
CA ASP A 94 8.63 -17.95 -6.22
C ASP A 94 7.27 -18.17 -5.53
N ALA A 95 6.57 -17.07 -5.18
CA ALA A 95 5.25 -17.10 -4.57
C ALA A 95 4.16 -17.74 -5.46
N TYR A 96 4.31 -17.71 -6.79
CA TYR A 96 3.41 -18.36 -7.73
C TYR A 96 3.21 -19.85 -7.39
N GLU A 97 4.28 -20.55 -7.00
CA GLU A 97 4.23 -21.97 -6.66
C GLU A 97 4.12 -22.21 -5.15
N GLN A 98 4.87 -21.44 -4.36
CA GLN A 98 5.03 -21.70 -2.94
C GLN A 98 3.89 -21.13 -2.09
N LYS A 99 3.30 -20.02 -2.54
CA LYS A 99 2.32 -19.23 -1.77
C LYS A 99 1.15 -18.72 -2.65
N PRO A 100 0.51 -19.57 -3.47
CA PRO A 100 -0.51 -19.11 -4.42
C PRO A 100 -1.71 -18.43 -3.76
N TYR A 101 -2.09 -18.86 -2.56
CA TYR A 101 -3.17 -18.23 -1.77
C TYR A 101 -2.84 -16.79 -1.33
N ILE A 102 -1.58 -16.52 -0.98
CA ILE A 102 -1.14 -15.16 -0.64
C ILE A 102 -1.17 -14.30 -1.90
N LEU A 103 -0.71 -14.83 -3.03
CA LEU A 103 -0.70 -14.11 -4.29
C LEU A 103 -2.14 -13.80 -4.77
N GLU A 104 -3.08 -14.72 -4.58
CA GLU A 104 -4.51 -14.50 -4.83
C GLU A 104 -5.06 -13.35 -4.00
N GLN A 105 -4.79 -13.32 -2.68
CA GLN A 105 -5.19 -12.20 -1.81
C GLN A 105 -4.58 -10.88 -2.27
N MET A 106 -3.32 -10.86 -2.68
CA MET A 106 -2.69 -9.64 -3.19
C MET A 106 -3.37 -9.14 -4.46
N PHE A 107 -3.67 -10.04 -5.39
CA PHE A 107 -4.42 -9.69 -6.61
C PHE A 107 -5.86 -9.24 -6.33
N ASP A 108 -6.44 -9.63 -5.20
CA ASP A 108 -7.76 -9.18 -4.77
C ASP A 108 -7.71 -7.80 -4.10
N LYS A 109 -6.72 -7.56 -3.24
CA LYS A 109 -6.64 -6.34 -2.43
C LYS A 109 -5.85 -5.21 -3.05
N LEU A 110 -4.96 -5.49 -4.00
CA LEU A 110 -4.06 -4.49 -4.57
C LEU A 110 -4.39 -4.21 -6.04
N ASP A 111 -4.43 -2.94 -6.37
CA ASP A 111 -4.57 -2.45 -7.73
C ASP A 111 -3.20 -2.29 -8.41
N SER A 112 -2.12 -2.18 -7.65
CA SER A 112 -0.74 -2.08 -8.15
C SER A 112 0.22 -2.78 -7.19
N PHE A 113 1.44 -3.08 -7.64
CA PHE A 113 2.40 -3.82 -6.83
C PHE A 113 3.82 -3.24 -6.92
N GLY A 114 4.50 -3.12 -5.79
CA GLY A 114 5.86 -2.64 -5.74
C GLY A 114 6.27 -2.22 -4.34
N LEU A 115 7.40 -1.51 -4.26
CA LEU A 115 7.87 -0.93 -3.02
C LEU A 115 7.06 0.32 -2.68
N VAL A 116 6.43 0.33 -1.50
CA VAL A 116 5.64 1.46 -1.00
C VAL A 116 6.11 1.87 0.40
N GLU A 117 5.86 3.13 0.75
CA GLU A 117 6.09 3.70 2.07
C GLU A 117 4.77 4.21 2.65
N CYS A 118 4.55 3.95 3.93
CA CYS A 118 3.45 4.56 4.68
C CYS A 118 3.80 6.02 4.99
N LYS A 119 2.93 6.95 4.59
CA LYS A 119 3.09 8.39 4.82
C LYS A 119 2.45 8.85 6.13
N LEU A 120 1.84 7.94 6.89
CA LEU A 120 1.25 8.25 8.18
C LEU A 120 2.30 8.33 9.30
N PRO A 121 2.07 9.17 10.33
CA PRO A 121 2.84 9.11 11.55
C PRO A 121 2.52 7.84 12.35
N ASN A 122 3.11 7.69 13.54
CA ASN A 122 2.63 6.67 14.47
C ASN A 122 1.15 6.92 14.82
N MET A 123 0.31 5.92 14.59
CA MET A 123 -1.15 6.00 14.72
C MET A 123 -1.67 5.59 16.12
N GLU A 124 -0.78 5.25 17.06
CA GLU A 124 -1.16 4.76 18.40
C GLU A 124 -2.06 5.73 19.16
N ASP A 125 -1.66 7.01 19.24
CA ASP A 125 -2.42 8.04 19.96
C ASP A 125 -3.75 8.36 19.27
N TYR A 126 -3.82 8.25 17.93
CA TYR A 126 -5.06 8.44 17.19
C TYR A 126 -6.08 7.35 17.55
N GLY A 127 -5.64 6.09 17.65
CA GLY A 127 -6.46 4.99 18.12
C GLY A 127 -6.98 5.23 19.55
N LYS A 128 -6.12 5.67 20.48
CA LYS A 128 -6.54 5.99 21.86
C LYS A 128 -7.61 7.08 21.91
N VAL A 129 -7.49 8.11 21.07
CA VAL A 129 -8.48 9.19 21.01
C VAL A 129 -9.82 8.67 20.49
N ILE A 130 -9.80 7.75 19.51
CA ILE A 130 -11.00 7.10 18.97
C ILE A 130 -11.72 6.28 20.05
N GLU A 131 -10.99 5.52 20.88
CA GLU A 131 -11.59 4.69 21.93
C GLU A 131 -12.33 5.48 23.00
N ASN A 132 -11.81 6.66 23.35
CA ASN A 132 -12.20 7.36 24.57
C ASN A 132 -13.09 8.58 24.31
N HIS A 133 -13.32 8.96 23.05
CA HIS A 133 -13.97 10.21 22.74
C HIS A 133 -14.96 10.13 21.58
N SER A 134 -15.91 11.08 21.57
CA SER A 134 -16.86 11.24 20.48
C SER A 134 -16.15 11.54 19.14
N LEU A 135 -16.81 11.21 18.03
CA LEU A 135 -16.35 11.55 16.69
C LEU A 135 -15.98 13.04 16.55
N SER A 136 -16.76 13.95 17.17
CA SER A 136 -16.46 15.39 17.11
C SER A 136 -15.10 15.76 17.75
N THR A 137 -14.71 15.06 18.82
CA THR A 137 -13.41 15.23 19.47
C THR A 137 -12.29 14.59 18.63
N VAL A 138 -12.55 13.40 18.07
CA VAL A 138 -11.62 12.72 17.15
C VAL A 138 -11.30 13.63 15.96
N GLU A 139 -12.31 14.24 15.35
CA GLU A 139 -12.14 15.16 14.22
C GLU A 139 -11.27 16.35 14.59
N ARG A 140 -11.55 17.02 15.72
CA ARG A 140 -10.73 18.15 16.20
C ARG A 140 -9.29 17.73 16.46
N TYR A 141 -9.08 16.55 17.04
CA TYR A 141 -7.74 16.01 17.26
C TYR A 141 -7.00 15.82 15.94
N PHE A 142 -7.59 15.13 14.96
CA PHE A 142 -6.99 14.96 13.63
C PHE A 142 -6.66 16.30 12.98
N LEU A 143 -7.59 17.25 12.95
CA LEU A 143 -7.37 18.58 12.36
C LEU A 143 -6.18 19.31 13.02
N SER A 144 -6.10 19.28 14.35
CA SER A 144 -4.98 19.89 15.07
C SER A 144 -3.60 19.27 14.72
N LYS A 145 -3.56 17.97 14.43
CA LYS A 145 -2.34 17.25 14.01
C LYS A 145 -2.01 17.51 12.55
N ILE A 146 -3.03 17.54 11.69
CA ILE A 146 -2.93 17.85 10.26
C ILE A 146 -2.27 19.21 10.07
N ASP A 147 -2.67 20.23 10.83
CA ASP A 147 -2.15 21.59 10.67
C ASP A 147 -0.64 21.69 10.90
N ARG A 148 -0.11 20.88 11.81
CA ARG A 148 1.31 20.85 12.20
C ARG A 148 2.16 19.85 11.39
N ALA A 149 1.55 19.06 10.52
CA ALA A 149 2.22 18.00 9.78
C ALA A 149 2.92 18.49 8.50
N SER A 150 3.90 17.73 8.03
CA SER A 150 4.52 17.92 6.72
C SER A 150 3.50 17.75 5.58
N VAL A 151 3.81 18.25 4.36
CA VAL A 151 2.87 18.23 3.23
C VAL A 151 2.32 16.83 2.93
N TYR A 152 3.18 15.81 2.93
CA TYR A 152 2.77 14.43 2.64
C TYR A 152 1.95 13.82 3.79
N GLN A 153 2.39 14.01 5.04
CA GLN A 153 1.63 13.55 6.21
C GLN A 153 0.28 14.24 6.34
N LYS A 154 0.20 15.54 5.98
CA LYS A 154 -1.05 16.31 5.95
C LYS A 154 -2.07 15.69 4.99
N ARG A 155 -1.64 15.22 3.81
CA ARG A 155 -2.53 14.51 2.86
C ARG A 155 -2.96 13.15 3.42
N ALA A 156 -2.01 12.35 3.88
CA ALA A 156 -2.27 11.02 4.45
C ALA A 156 -3.27 11.08 5.63
N LEU A 157 -3.08 12.03 6.56
CA LEU A 157 -3.94 12.20 7.73
C LEU A 157 -5.35 12.69 7.36
N LYS A 158 -5.49 13.54 6.33
CA LYS A 158 -6.80 13.94 5.80
C LYS A 158 -7.56 12.74 5.23
N LYS A 159 -6.89 11.91 4.42
CA LYS A 159 -7.47 10.67 3.90
C LYS A 159 -7.84 9.70 5.00
N THR A 160 -6.98 9.54 5.99
CA THR A 160 -7.28 8.69 7.14
C THR A 160 -8.50 9.19 7.91
N LEU A 161 -8.66 10.50 8.10
CA LEU A 161 -9.85 11.05 8.73
C LEU A 161 -11.13 10.79 7.91
N GLU A 162 -11.07 10.88 6.58
CA GLU A 162 -12.18 10.52 5.69
C GLU A 162 -12.59 9.05 5.92
N TYR A 163 -11.63 8.13 5.95
CA TYR A 163 -11.91 6.72 6.23
C TYR A 163 -12.43 6.48 7.64
N VAL A 164 -11.89 7.14 8.67
CA VAL A 164 -12.40 7.03 10.04
C VAL A 164 -13.87 7.46 10.10
N LYS A 165 -14.24 8.61 9.53
CA LYS A 165 -15.63 9.07 9.47
C LYS A 165 -16.54 8.05 8.76
N GLU A 166 -16.04 7.44 7.69
CA GLU A 166 -16.76 6.39 6.97
C GLU A 166 -16.98 5.13 7.84
N LEU A 167 -15.96 4.67 8.56
CA LEU A 167 -16.06 3.53 9.48
C LEU A 167 -17.08 3.79 10.61
N TYR A 168 -17.12 5.01 11.13
CA TYR A 168 -18.15 5.43 12.09
C TYR A 168 -19.55 5.39 11.48
N ALA A 169 -19.72 5.86 10.23
CA ALA A 169 -21.01 5.83 9.53
C ALA A 169 -21.48 4.41 9.18
N MET A 170 -20.57 3.44 9.14
CA MET A 170 -20.87 2.02 9.00
C MET A 170 -21.36 1.36 10.30
N ASN A 171 -21.43 2.10 11.42
CA ASN A 171 -21.77 1.60 12.75
C ASN A 171 -20.86 0.45 13.22
N LEU A 172 -19.58 0.49 12.85
CA LEU A 172 -18.57 -0.43 13.38
C LEU A 172 -18.29 -0.14 14.85
N ASP A 173 -17.84 -1.17 15.57
CA ASP A 173 -17.48 -1.01 16.98
C ASP A 173 -16.29 -0.04 17.13
N ILE A 174 -16.35 0.82 18.14
CA ILE A 174 -15.34 1.87 18.35
C ILE A 174 -13.95 1.27 18.58
N LEU A 175 -13.87 0.13 19.28
CA LEU A 175 -12.60 -0.55 19.53
C LEU A 175 -12.05 -1.17 18.24
N GLU A 176 -12.92 -1.66 17.36
CA GLU A 176 -12.52 -2.14 16.02
C GLU A 176 -11.92 -1.01 15.18
N ILE A 177 -12.58 0.16 15.15
CA ILE A 177 -12.07 1.34 14.42
C ILE A 177 -10.72 1.77 15.00
N ALA A 178 -10.61 1.85 16.33
CA ALA A 178 -9.36 2.23 16.99
C ALA A 178 -8.23 1.25 16.71
N PHE A 179 -8.49 -0.05 16.84
CA PHE A 179 -7.53 -1.10 16.55
C PHE A 179 -7.06 -1.02 15.10
N PHE A 180 -8.00 -0.87 14.16
CA PHE A 180 -7.68 -0.72 12.74
C PHE A 180 -6.76 0.47 12.48
N VAL A 181 -7.08 1.64 13.04
CA VAL A 181 -6.27 2.86 12.89
C VAL A 181 -4.84 2.66 13.42
N ARG A 182 -4.66 2.00 14.56
CA ARG A 182 -3.33 1.70 15.10
C ARG A 182 -2.51 0.80 14.19
N LYS A 183 -3.17 -0.10 13.45
CA LYS A 183 -2.52 -1.09 12.57
C LYS A 183 -2.30 -0.60 11.14
N LEU A 184 -2.75 0.60 10.77
CA LEU A 184 -2.55 1.15 9.44
C LEU A 184 -1.08 1.11 8.98
N ASN A 185 -0.13 1.49 9.84
CA ASN A 185 1.29 1.46 9.46
C ASN A 185 1.79 0.05 9.15
N SER A 186 1.25 -0.97 9.81
CA SER A 186 1.59 -2.37 9.57
C SER A 186 1.09 -2.87 8.21
N LEU A 187 0.08 -2.23 7.60
CA LEU A 187 -0.42 -2.60 6.29
C LEU A 187 0.60 -2.37 5.17
N ALA A 188 1.61 -1.52 5.37
CA ALA A 188 2.73 -1.41 4.42
C ALA A 188 3.46 -2.75 4.22
N LEU A 189 3.48 -3.59 5.27
CA LEU A 189 4.08 -4.93 5.22
C LEU A 189 3.28 -5.89 4.35
N PHE A 190 2.00 -5.60 4.04
CA PHE A 190 1.18 -6.44 3.16
C PHE A 190 1.83 -6.62 1.77
N MET A 191 2.51 -5.57 1.28
CA MET A 191 3.26 -5.60 0.02
C MET A 191 4.52 -6.47 0.08
N GLU A 192 4.98 -6.81 1.28
CA GLU A 192 6.22 -7.54 1.52
C GLU A 192 6.00 -9.02 1.89
N VAL A 193 4.75 -9.46 2.09
CA VAL A 193 4.40 -10.82 2.55
C VAL A 193 4.93 -11.93 1.63
N ILE A 194 5.18 -11.63 0.35
CA ILE A 194 5.73 -12.58 -0.61
C ILE A 194 7.25 -12.75 -0.53
N LYS A 195 7.96 -11.88 0.19
CA LYS A 195 9.39 -12.06 0.41
C LYS A 195 9.57 -13.31 1.28
N ASP A 196 10.49 -14.18 0.90
CA ASP A 196 10.99 -15.21 1.80
C ASP A 196 12.01 -14.56 2.75
N GLU A 197 11.91 -14.89 4.05
CA GLU A 197 12.93 -14.54 5.05
C GLU A 197 14.24 -15.31 4.81
#